data_AF-A0AAV4XA89-F1
#
_entry.id   AF-A0AAV4XA89-F1
#
_cell.length_a   1.000
_cell.length_b   1.000
_cell.length_c   1.000
_cell.angle_alpha   90.00
_cell.angle_beta   90.00
_cell.angle_gamma   90.00
#
_symmetry.space_group_name_H-M   'P 1'
#
loop_
_entity.id
_entity.type
_entity.pdbx_description
1 polymer ?
#
loop_
_entity_poly.entity_id
_entity_poly.type
_entity_poly.pdbx_seq_one_letter_code
_entity_poly.pdbx_strand_id
1 'polypeptide(L)'
;MRIRKRLYPDKKAYRKKALTCHPDKNPDNPKAAELFQQLSRALEVLTDKAARAAYDKVLNARKAAKIRHRELDGKRKKLKRR
;
A
#
# COMPACT_ATOMS: atom_id res chain seq x y z
N MET A 1 -28.57 -1.23 -22.61
CA MET A 1 -27.36 -1.92 -22.10
C MET A 1 -26.78 -1.17 -20.89
N ARG A 2 -26.95 -1.68 -19.65
CA ARG A 2 -26.27 -1.11 -18.47
C ARG A 2 -24.82 -1.57 -18.48
N ILE A 3 -23.93 -0.72 -19.01
CA ILE A 3 -22.47 -0.93 -18.91
C ILE A 3 -22.13 -0.95 -17.42
N ARG A 4 -21.96 -2.15 -16.86
CA ARG A 4 -21.46 -2.33 -15.49
C ARG A 4 -20.07 -1.74 -15.47
N LYS A 5 -19.96 -0.49 -15.00
CA LYS A 5 -18.71 0.21 -14.68
C LYS A 5 -17.91 -0.66 -13.72
N ARG A 6 -17.09 -1.58 -14.24
CA ARG A 6 -15.99 -2.23 -13.52
C ARG A 6 -14.85 -1.20 -13.41
N LEU A 7 -15.17 -0.02 -12.89
CA LEU A 7 -14.22 1.03 -12.60
C LEU A 7 -13.44 0.58 -11.36
N TYR A 8 -12.27 0.01 -11.61
CA TYR A 8 -11.14 -0.18 -10.69
C TYR A 8 -11.50 -0.58 -9.24
N PRO A 9 -11.24 -1.84 -8.80
CA PRO A 9 -11.52 -2.29 -7.44
C PRO A 9 -10.93 -1.38 -6.35
N ASP A 10 -9.81 -0.72 -6.63
CA ASP A 10 -9.13 0.22 -5.75
C ASP A 10 -9.99 1.45 -5.40
N LYS A 11 -10.84 1.93 -6.32
CA LYS A 11 -11.74 3.08 -6.08
C LYS A 11 -12.90 2.74 -5.13
N LYS A 12 -13.29 1.46 -5.04
CA LYS A 12 -14.33 1.01 -4.10
C LYS A 12 -13.76 0.90 -2.68
N ALA A 13 -12.56 0.34 -2.56
CA ALA A 13 -11.85 0.25 -1.28
C ALA A 13 -11.48 1.63 -0.74
N TYR A 14 -11.00 2.53 -1.61
CA TYR A 14 -10.74 3.92 -1.26
C TYR A 14 -11.97 4.62 -0.71
N ARG A 15 -13.11 4.57 -1.41
CA ARG A 15 -14.35 5.23 -0.97
C ARG A 15 -14.79 4.76 0.42
N LYS A 16 -14.67 3.46 0.72
CA LYS A 16 -14.98 2.93 2.06
C LYS A 16 -14.04 3.51 3.13
N LYS A 17 -12.73 3.51 2.88
CA LYS A 17 -11.73 4.06 3.82
C LYS A 17 -11.79 5.57 3.96
N ALA A 18 -12.08 6.29 2.89
CA ALA A 18 -12.23 7.74 2.89
C ALA A 18 -13.40 8.18 3.78
N LEU A 19 -14.52 7.45 3.75
CA LEU A 19 -15.68 7.73 4.62
C LEU A 19 -15.36 7.47 6.10
N THR A 20 -14.57 6.44 6.42
CA THR A 20 -14.19 6.15 7.81
C THR A 20 -13.17 7.13 8.37
N CYS A 21 -12.33 7.73 7.52
CA CYS A 21 -11.28 8.65 7.92
C CYS A 21 -11.61 10.12 7.61
N HIS A 22 -12.85 10.44 7.20
CA HIS A 22 -13.20 11.79 6.81
C HIS A 22 -13.19 12.72 8.03
N PRO A 23 -12.51 13.89 7.99
CA PRO A 23 -12.42 14.80 9.13
C PRO A 23 -13.80 15.33 9.58
N ASP A 24 -14.71 15.61 8.64
CA ASP A 24 -16.10 16.02 8.93
C ASP A 24 -16.90 14.99 9.76
N LYS A 25 -16.61 13.70 9.58
CA LYS A 25 -17.29 12.62 10.31
C LYS A 25 -16.54 12.20 11.59
N ASN A 26 -15.30 12.66 11.75
CA ASN A 26 -14.44 12.33 12.89
C ASN A 26 -13.79 13.61 13.44
N PRO A 27 -14.58 14.62 13.87
CA PRO A 27 -14.04 15.89 14.34
C PRO A 27 -13.14 15.73 15.57
N ASP A 28 -13.38 14.72 16.39
CA ASP A 28 -12.60 14.44 17.61
C ASP A 28 -11.27 13.72 17.34
N ASN A 29 -11.03 13.28 16.11
CA ASN A 29 -9.81 12.56 15.74
C ASN A 29 -8.86 13.49 14.96
N PRO A 30 -7.84 14.08 15.59
CA PRO A 30 -6.89 14.97 14.92
C PRO A 30 -6.09 14.25 13.82
N LYS A 31 -6.01 12.92 13.86
CA LYS A 31 -5.35 12.10 12.84
C LYS A 31 -6.24 11.81 11.63
N ALA A 32 -7.54 12.09 11.67
CA ALA A 32 -8.44 11.84 10.55
C ALA A 32 -8.00 12.62 9.30
N ALA A 33 -7.65 13.89 9.46
CA ALA A 33 -7.11 14.72 8.37
C ALA A 33 -5.82 14.13 7.78
N GLU A 34 -4.88 13.70 8.62
CA GLU A 34 -3.62 13.10 8.19
C GLU A 34 -3.86 11.77 7.44
N LEU A 35 -4.69 10.89 8.00
CA LEU A 35 -5.05 9.62 7.38
C LEU A 35 -5.77 9.81 6.05
N PHE A 36 -6.65 10.81 5.96
CA PHE A 36 -7.34 11.16 4.72
C PHE A 36 -6.35 11.66 3.66
N GLN A 37 -5.39 12.50 4.05
CA GLN A 37 -4.34 12.98 3.15
C GLN A 37 -3.44 11.84 2.65
N GLN A 38 -3.05 10.92 3.53
CA GLN A 38 -2.30 9.73 3.17
C GLN A 38 -3.08 8.83 2.21
N LEU A 39 -4.39 8.66 2.45
CA LEU A 39 -5.29 7.94 1.56
C LEU A 39 -5.34 8.57 0.16
N SER A 40 -5.48 9.90 0.06
CA SER A 40 -5.48 10.59 -1.25
C SER A 40 -4.19 10.37 -2.02
N ARG A 41 -3.03 10.54 -1.37
CA ARG A 41 -1.71 10.30 -2.00
C ARG A 41 -1.56 8.86 -2.48
N ALA A 42 -2.02 7.90 -1.67
CA ALA A 42 -2.00 6.49 -2.07
C ALA A 42 -2.92 6.24 -3.28
N LEU A 43 -4.09 6.89 -3.33
CA LEU A 43 -5.00 6.76 -4.46
C LEU A 43 -4.39 7.29 -5.75
N GLU A 44 -3.75 8.46 -5.73
CA GLU A 44 -3.08 9.04 -6.90
C GLU A 44 -2.12 8.03 -7.54
N VAL A 45 -1.22 7.45 -6.74
CA VAL A 45 -0.26 6.43 -7.20
C VAL A 45 -0.96 5.16 -7.69
N LEU A 46 -2.03 4.72 -7.04
CA LEU A 46 -2.76 3.50 -7.42
C LEU A 46 -3.66 3.67 -8.65
N THR A 47 -4.06 4.91 -8.95
CA THR A 47 -4.90 5.22 -10.12
C THR A 47 -4.11 5.31 -11.41
N ASP A 48 -2.84 5.73 -11.35
CA ASP A 48 -1.93 5.69 -12.50
C ASP A 48 -1.26 4.31 -12.60
N LYS A 49 -1.49 3.62 -13.72
CA LYS A 49 -0.88 2.31 -13.99
C LYS A 49 0.64 2.38 -14.04
N ALA A 50 1.23 3.45 -14.59
CA ALA A 50 2.67 3.60 -14.70
C ALA A 50 3.29 3.83 -13.31
N ALA A 51 2.72 4.75 -12.53
CA ALA A 51 3.15 5.01 -11.16
C ALA A 51 3.02 3.75 -10.27
N ARG A 52 1.90 3.02 -10.39
CA ARG A 52 1.68 1.76 -9.66
C ARG A 52 2.72 0.70 -10.02
N ALA A 53 3.01 0.51 -11.30
CA ALA A 53 4.00 -0.47 -11.75
C ALA A 53 5.41 -0.14 -11.22
N ALA A 54 5.80 1.14 -11.23
CA ALA A 54 7.07 1.60 -10.67
C ALA A 54 7.14 1.33 -9.16
N TYR A 55 6.07 1.65 -8.42
CA TYR A 55 5.97 1.41 -7.00
C TYR A 55 6.06 -0.09 -6.65
N ASP A 56 5.33 -0.93 -7.38
CA ASP A 56 5.33 -2.38 -7.21
C ASP A 56 6.72 -2.99 -7.48
N LYS A 57 7.44 -2.49 -8.50
CA LYS A 57 8.82 -2.91 -8.79
C LYS A 57 9.76 -2.65 -7.61
N VAL A 58 9.68 -1.47 -7.01
CA VAL A 58 10.50 -1.11 -5.84
C VAL A 58 10.14 -1.97 -4.63
N LEU A 59 8.84 -2.20 -4.38
CA LEU A 59 8.38 -3.06 -3.28
C LEU A 59 8.87 -4.50 -3.43
N ASN A 60 8.77 -5.07 -4.63
CA ASN A 60 9.22 -6.43 -4.90
C ASN A 60 10.74 -6.57 -4.76
N ALA A 61 11.51 -5.59 -5.23
CA ALA A 61 12.96 -5.54 -5.03
C ALA A 61 13.34 -5.51 -3.54
N ARG A 62 12.65 -4.67 -2.74
CA ARG A 62 12.84 -4.60 -1.28
C ARG A 62 12.50 -5.92 -0.58
N LYS A 63 11.40 -6.57 -0.95
CA LYS A 63 11.02 -7.89 -0.41
C LYS A 63 12.08 -8.94 -0.74
N ALA A 64 12.52 -8.99 -2.00
CA ALA A 64 13.56 -9.91 -2.43
C ALA A 64 14.88 -9.67 -1.67
N ALA A 65 15.26 -8.42 -1.43
CA ALA A 65 16.44 -8.08 -0.62
C ALA A 65 16.32 -8.58 0.83
N LYS A 66 15.15 -8.39 1.47
CA LYS A 66 14.89 -8.91 2.83
C LYS A 66 14.96 -10.43 2.90
N ILE A 67 14.41 -11.12 1.90
CA ILE A 67 14.46 -12.58 1.82
C ILE A 67 15.91 -13.05 1.69
N ARG A 68 16.68 -12.47 0.76
CA ARG A 68 18.11 -12.77 0.58
C ARG A 68 18.90 -12.54 1.86
N HIS A 69 18.68 -11.42 2.55
CA HIS A 69 19.35 -11.13 3.82
C HIS A 69 19.06 -12.22 4.87
N ARG A 70 17.79 -12.60 5.02
CA ARG A 70 17.37 -13.65 5.96
C ARG A 70 18.01 -15.01 5.63
N GLU A 71 18.08 -15.37 4.36
CA GLU A 71 18.72 -16.61 3.91
C GLU A 71 20.23 -16.62 4.19
N LEU A 72 20.91 -15.50 3.90
CA LEU A 72 22.34 -15.34 4.17
C LEU A 72 22.63 -15.42 5.67
N ASP A 73 21.82 -14.79 6.52
CA ASP A 73 21.96 -14.86 7.98
C ASP A 73 21.74 -16.29 8.50
N GLY A 74 20.74 -16.99 7.96
CA GLY A 74 20.51 -18.40 8.29
C GLY A 74 21.70 -19.29 7.93
N LYS A 75 22.28 -19.11 6.74
CA LYS A 75 23.48 -19.82 6.29
C LYS A 75 24.70 -19.51 7.17
N ARG A 76 24.94 -18.23 7.47
CA ARG A 76 26.02 -17.78 8.39
C ARG A 76 25.90 -18.43 9.77
N LYS A 77 24.69 -18.46 10.33
CA LYS A 77 24.44 -19.06 11.66
C LYS A 77 24.66 -20.57 11.66
N LYS A 78 24.35 -21.26 10.55
CA LYS A 78 24.60 -22.70 10.40
C LYS A 78 26.09 -23.03 10.29
N LEU A 79 26.86 -22.18 9.59
CA LEU A 79 28.31 -22.33 9.45
C LEU A 79 29.04 -22.12 10.79
N LYS A 80 28.64 -21.11 11.58
CA LYS A 80 29.22 -20.81 12.91
C LYS A 80 28.96 -21.87 14.00
N ARG A 81 28.07 -22.83 13.75
CA ARG A 81 27.68 -23.89 14.72
C ARG A 81 28.29 -25.26 14.40
N ARG A 82 29.12 -25.35 13.35
CA ARG A 82 29.99 -26.48 13.07
C ARG A 82 31.38 -26.17 13.59
#